data_AF-A0A163XSL9-F1
#
_entry.id   AF-A0A163XSL9-F1
#
_cell.length_a   1.000
_cell.length_b   1.000
_cell.length_c   1.000
_cell.angle_alpha   90.00
_cell.angle_beta   90.00
_cell.angle_gamma   90.00
#
_symmetry.space_group_name_H-M   'P 1'
#
loop_
_entity.id
_entity.type
_entity.pdbx_description
1 polymer ?
#
loop_
_entity_poly.entity_id
_entity_poly.type
_entity_poly.pdbx_seq_one_letter_code
_entity_poly.pdbx_strand_id
1 'polypeptide(L)'
;MSLLNVAPQGLVTAATDLTSIGSAIRVANATAVIPTTGLLAAAGDEVSAALAAFFGEYGRQYQAVAEQLAASYDQFTRNLVAGANSYVGTEIANAERMLLSAPSTLADAINQPVLELTGRPLIGDGANGYTNAQGVGTAGGPGGWLYGNGGTGGISTRAGVAGGAGGAAGLVGTGGTGGRSVYGGAPGGAGGPAILIGDGGTGGASGPGGVGGLGGRAGLLWGQPGTAGVSTLLSPNQTLIYVDQYGNPLLNISVGGGPSMPVIVDSGSTGLLVPPQYVNVAALGPPTGTGSVSYGLSSTGRLYIDYQTYQTTVNFGNGILTGPTTVGVATSAYLGTPSNPVDVSLLPAYLGVGPNNMYPFSTPTNATLPVGMNQGVLINMPRGLLEFGPNSLPPIVQLNGAPGTMVQVQINNELPQTVPAYIDSGGVGGTIPQSLVPGLAVGNRLPEGTSITVSTINGVPLYTQTVTAANSPTVVSSGNPFNTGNYPFSIGPIYIWNDPSPIGTTVFDRLA
;
A
#
# COMPACT_ATOMS: atom_id res chain seq x y z
N MET A 1 -9.96 56.75 -2.40
CA MET A 1 -9.12 55.56 -2.19
C MET A 1 -8.01 55.60 -3.22
N SER A 2 -6.74 55.61 -2.82
CA SER A 2 -5.65 55.50 -3.80
C SER A 2 -5.55 54.05 -4.26
N LEU A 3 -5.59 53.82 -5.56
CA LEU A 3 -5.21 52.54 -6.15
C LEU A 3 -3.70 52.37 -5.95
N LEU A 4 -3.32 51.43 -5.09
CA LEU A 4 -1.93 51.02 -4.94
C LEU A 4 -1.64 49.97 -6.01
N ASN A 5 -0.75 50.30 -6.95
CA ASN A 5 -0.30 49.39 -8.00
C ASN A 5 1.12 48.95 -7.66
N VAL A 6 1.34 47.65 -7.47
CA VAL A 6 2.63 47.08 -7.13
C VAL A 6 3.08 46.21 -8.29
N ALA A 7 4.26 46.48 -8.85
CA ALA A 7 4.84 45.67 -9.93
C ALA A 7 5.73 44.55 -9.34
N PRO A 8 5.30 43.27 -9.34
CA PRO A 8 6.01 42.21 -8.64
C PRO A 8 7.42 41.96 -9.18
N GLN A 9 7.63 42.08 -10.50
CA GLN A 9 8.96 41.98 -11.09
C GLN A 9 9.91 43.07 -10.59
N GLY A 10 9.41 44.30 -10.39
CA GLY A 10 10.22 45.40 -9.87
C GLY A 10 10.67 45.16 -8.42
N LEU A 11 9.85 44.50 -7.60
CA LEU A 11 10.19 44.18 -6.21
C LEU A 11 11.24 43.06 -6.10
N VAL A 12 11.20 42.06 -6.98
CA VAL A 12 12.20 40.98 -7.01
C VAL A 12 13.57 41.53 -7.40
N THR A 13 13.65 42.35 -8.45
CA THR A 13 14.89 43.04 -8.83
C THR A 13 15.41 43.90 -7.69
N ALA A 14 14.53 44.70 -7.04
CA ALA A 14 14.92 45.53 -5.91
C ALA A 14 15.44 44.69 -4.72
N ALA A 15 14.88 43.52 -4.44
CA ALA A 15 15.37 42.65 -3.36
C ALA A 15 16.77 42.09 -3.65
N THR A 16 17.06 41.70 -4.90
CA THR A 16 18.39 41.27 -5.35
C THR A 16 19.41 42.40 -5.28
N ASP A 17 19.02 43.60 -5.71
CA ASP A 17 19.87 44.79 -5.65
C ASP A 17 20.18 45.18 -4.21
N LEU A 18 19.15 45.19 -3.34
CA LEU A 18 19.33 45.48 -1.92
C LEU A 18 20.28 44.49 -1.27
N THR A 19 20.14 43.19 -1.54
CA THR A 19 21.06 42.16 -1.02
C THR A 19 22.51 42.40 -1.48
N SER A 20 22.69 42.78 -2.74
CA SER A 20 24.01 43.08 -3.31
C SER A 20 24.64 44.32 -2.68
N ILE A 21 23.87 45.39 -2.49
CA ILE A 21 24.30 46.62 -1.81
C ILE A 21 24.69 46.34 -0.35
N GLY A 22 23.87 45.58 0.38
CA GLY A 22 24.16 45.22 1.77
C GLY A 22 25.46 44.41 1.90
N SER A 23 25.71 43.51 0.95
CA SER A 23 26.99 42.78 0.86
C SER A 23 28.18 43.71 0.61
N ALA A 24 28.07 44.63 -0.35
CA ALA A 24 29.12 45.60 -0.67
C ALA A 24 29.45 46.50 0.53
N ILE A 25 28.44 46.98 1.26
CA ILE A 25 28.61 47.80 2.47
C ILE A 25 29.34 47.02 3.57
N ARG A 26 28.98 45.75 3.81
CA ARG A 26 29.67 44.90 4.80
C ARG A 26 31.13 44.68 4.44
N VAL A 27 31.42 44.39 3.18
CA VAL A 27 32.81 44.21 2.70
C VAL A 27 33.60 45.50 2.88
N ALA A 28 33.03 46.66 2.51
CA ALA A 28 33.69 47.96 2.66
C ALA A 28 33.97 48.32 4.14
N ASN A 29 33.03 48.03 5.05
CA ASN A 29 33.24 48.29 6.48
C ASN A 29 34.28 47.34 7.07
N ALA A 30 34.29 46.06 6.68
CA ALA A 30 35.26 45.08 7.10
C ALA A 30 36.69 45.42 6.65
N THR A 31 36.88 45.88 5.40
CA THR A 31 38.20 46.31 4.91
C THR A 31 38.71 47.57 5.60
N ALA A 32 37.81 48.42 6.10
CA ALA A 32 38.16 49.62 6.84
C ALA A 32 38.57 49.36 8.30
N VAL A 33 38.30 48.18 8.88
CA VAL A 33 38.56 47.88 10.31
C VAL A 33 40.04 48.11 10.68
N ILE A 34 40.95 47.38 10.02
CA ILE A 34 42.39 47.42 10.33
C ILE A 34 42.98 48.83 10.14
N PRO A 35 42.79 49.51 9.00
CA PRO A 35 43.40 50.82 8.78
C PRO A 35 42.84 51.93 9.68
N THR A 36 41.65 51.77 10.26
CA THR A 36 41.02 52.79 11.14
C THR A 36 41.21 52.52 12.63
N THR A 37 41.45 51.27 13.03
CA THR A 37 41.60 50.88 14.44
C THR A 37 43.05 50.59 14.84
N GLY A 38 43.90 50.24 13.88
CA GLY A 38 45.30 49.86 14.09
C GLY A 38 46.31 50.97 13.78
N LEU A 39 45.92 52.25 13.94
CA LEU A 39 46.81 53.39 13.66
C LEU A 39 48.03 53.37 14.57
N LEU A 40 49.23 53.44 13.96
CA LEU A 40 50.49 53.58 14.67
C LEU A 40 50.76 55.05 15.00
N ALA A 41 51.39 55.31 16.15
CA ALA A 41 51.87 56.65 16.49
C ALA A 41 52.90 57.12 15.45
N ALA A 42 52.76 58.37 14.96
CA ALA A 42 53.64 58.94 13.94
C ALA A 42 55.08 59.16 14.44
N ALA A 43 55.26 59.33 15.76
CA ALA A 43 56.54 59.41 16.45
C ALA A 43 56.42 58.83 17.87
N GLY A 44 57.55 58.64 18.55
CA GLY A 44 57.63 58.02 19.88
C GLY A 44 57.21 58.91 21.05
N ASP A 45 56.49 60.00 20.79
CA ASP A 45 56.03 60.95 21.79
C ASP A 45 54.59 60.68 22.27
N GLU A 46 54.26 61.21 23.45
CA GLU A 46 52.96 61.01 24.10
C GLU A 46 51.79 61.63 23.31
N VAL A 47 52.03 62.70 22.55
CA VAL A 47 50.98 63.37 21.75
C VAL A 47 50.62 62.51 20.52
N SER A 48 51.63 61.97 19.83
CA SER A 48 51.43 61.03 18.72
C SER A 48 50.74 59.74 19.18
N ALA A 49 51.08 59.22 20.37
CA ALA A 49 50.42 58.06 20.95
C ALA A 49 48.95 58.35 21.33
N ALA A 50 48.68 59.51 21.93
CA ALA A 50 47.32 59.92 22.29
C ALA A 50 46.42 60.14 21.06
N LEU A 51 46.95 60.73 19.98
CA LEU A 51 46.23 60.91 18.72
C LEU A 51 45.92 59.56 18.05
N ALA A 52 46.89 58.64 17.99
CA ALA A 52 46.67 57.30 17.45
C ALA A 52 45.60 56.54 18.24
N ALA A 53 45.62 56.63 19.58
CA ALA A 53 44.58 56.05 20.44
C ALA A 53 43.21 56.68 20.23
N PHE A 54 43.12 58.01 20.09
CA PHE A 54 41.88 58.74 19.82
C PHE A 54 41.24 58.29 18.50
N PHE A 55 42.01 58.26 17.41
CA PHE A 55 41.49 57.79 16.13
C PHE A 55 41.14 56.30 16.13
N GLY A 56 41.91 55.47 16.85
CA GLY A 56 41.60 54.05 17.02
C GLY A 56 40.30 53.80 17.80
N GLU A 57 39.99 54.63 18.80
CA GLU A 57 38.71 54.62 19.51
C GLU A 57 37.56 55.07 18.61
N TYR A 58 37.75 56.16 17.85
CA TYR A 58 36.75 56.62 16.88
C TYR A 58 36.48 55.56 15.79
N GLY A 59 37.51 54.87 15.32
CA GLY A 59 37.38 53.74 14.40
C GLY A 59 36.55 52.59 14.97
N ARG A 60 36.74 52.24 16.25
CA ARG A 60 35.92 51.22 16.93
C ARG A 60 34.46 51.64 17.07
N GLN A 61 34.19 52.91 17.38
CA GLN A 61 32.82 53.44 17.44
C GLN A 61 32.14 53.42 16.07
N TYR A 62 32.86 53.80 15.01
CA TYR A 62 32.36 53.69 13.64
C TYR A 62 31.97 52.24 13.30
N GLN A 63 32.80 51.26 13.64
CA GLN A 63 32.51 49.85 13.36
C GLN A 63 31.27 49.35 14.12
N ALA A 64 31.08 49.77 15.37
CA ALA A 64 29.88 49.44 16.13
C ALA A 64 28.59 49.98 15.49
N VAL A 65 28.63 51.21 14.94
CA VAL A 65 27.50 51.79 14.21
C VAL A 65 27.29 51.08 12.86
N ALA A 66 28.38 50.73 12.16
CA ALA A 66 28.32 50.00 10.90
C ALA A 66 27.66 48.63 11.04
N GLU A 67 27.93 47.91 12.14
CA GLU A 67 27.26 46.64 12.47
C GLU A 67 25.76 46.82 12.73
N GLN A 68 25.37 47.84 13.50
CA GLN A 68 23.96 48.16 13.75
C GLN A 68 23.20 48.50 12.46
N LEU A 69 23.84 49.27 11.56
CA LEU A 69 23.28 49.60 10.26
C LEU A 69 23.10 48.35 9.38
N ALA A 70 24.08 47.45 9.36
CA ALA A 70 23.99 46.19 8.62
C ALA A 70 22.82 45.31 9.11
N ALA A 71 22.62 45.21 10.43
CA ALA A 71 21.50 44.48 11.01
C ALA A 71 20.14 45.11 10.66
N SER A 72 20.05 46.45 10.71
CA SER A 72 18.86 47.20 10.31
C SER A 72 18.53 46.99 8.82
N TYR A 73 19.56 47.00 7.97
CA TYR A 73 19.43 46.77 6.55
C TYR A 73 18.91 45.36 6.24
N ASP A 74 19.45 44.32 6.89
CA ASP A 74 18.97 42.94 6.73
C ASP A 74 17.51 42.78 7.22
N GLN A 75 17.13 43.47 8.29
CA GLN A 75 15.73 43.49 8.76
C GLN A 75 14.80 44.19 7.75
N PHE A 76 15.24 45.31 7.17
CA PHE A 76 14.49 46.02 6.13
C PHE A 76 14.26 45.13 4.90
N THR A 77 15.30 44.47 4.39
CA THR A 77 15.17 43.55 3.24
C THR A 77 14.21 42.40 3.54
N ARG A 78 14.29 41.78 4.72
CA ARG A 78 13.36 40.71 5.13
C ARG A 78 11.90 41.20 5.19
N ASN A 79 11.67 42.37 5.78
CA ASN A 79 10.33 42.95 5.88
C ASN A 79 9.76 43.31 4.50
N LEU A 80 10.59 43.81 3.59
CA LEU A 80 10.17 44.13 2.22
C LEU A 80 9.73 42.87 1.47
N VAL A 81 10.48 41.77 1.57
CA VAL A 81 10.13 40.49 0.96
C VAL A 81 8.84 39.92 1.57
N ALA A 82 8.70 39.96 2.90
CA ALA A 82 7.49 39.52 3.59
C ALA A 82 6.25 40.35 3.18
N GLY A 83 6.41 41.67 3.03
CA GLY A 83 5.35 42.55 2.55
C GLY A 83 4.92 42.23 1.12
N ALA A 84 5.88 42.03 0.21
CA ALA A 84 5.61 41.63 -1.17
C ALA A 84 4.79 40.33 -1.25
N ASN A 85 5.14 39.34 -0.42
CA ASN A 85 4.42 38.06 -0.33
C ASN A 85 2.96 38.25 0.12
N SER A 86 2.72 39.15 1.07
CA SER A 86 1.36 39.46 1.54
C SER A 86 0.50 40.10 0.45
N TYR A 87 1.09 40.97 -0.38
CA TYR A 87 0.37 41.62 -1.49
C TYR A 87 -0.02 40.61 -2.57
N VAL A 88 0.91 39.78 -3.02
CA VAL A 88 0.64 38.72 -4.02
C VAL A 88 -0.44 37.76 -3.51
N GLY A 89 -0.34 37.32 -2.25
CA GLY A 89 -1.37 36.47 -1.63
C GLY A 89 -2.76 37.14 -1.58
N THR A 90 -2.81 38.46 -1.37
CA THR A 90 -4.06 39.22 -1.35
C THR A 90 -4.66 39.38 -2.75
N GLU A 91 -3.84 39.64 -3.78
CA GLU A 91 -4.32 39.74 -5.17
C GLU A 91 -4.87 38.42 -5.69
N ILE A 92 -4.21 37.30 -5.37
CA ILE A 92 -4.70 35.95 -5.70
C ILE A 92 -6.05 35.70 -5.02
N ALA A 93 -6.16 35.95 -3.71
CA ALA A 93 -7.41 35.78 -2.98
C ALA A 93 -8.55 36.69 -3.47
N ASN A 94 -8.22 37.87 -3.99
CA ASN A 94 -9.19 38.79 -4.61
C ASN A 94 -9.62 38.30 -6.00
N ALA A 95 -8.69 37.80 -6.82
CA ALA A 95 -8.99 37.19 -8.11
C ALA A 95 -9.87 35.93 -7.94
N GLU A 96 -9.53 35.09 -6.95
CA GLU A 96 -10.33 33.94 -6.52
C GLU A 96 -11.76 34.33 -6.16
N ARG A 97 -11.94 35.32 -5.27
CA ARG A 97 -13.26 35.80 -4.88
C ARG A 97 -14.05 36.37 -6.04
N MET A 98 -13.41 37.14 -6.93
CA MET A 98 -14.09 37.73 -8.08
C MET A 98 -14.57 36.68 -9.08
N LEU A 99 -13.82 35.58 -9.22
CA LEU A 99 -14.07 34.52 -10.18
C LEU A 99 -15.04 33.45 -9.66
N LEU A 100 -14.94 33.10 -8.37
CA LEU A 100 -15.87 32.21 -7.68
C LEU A 100 -17.25 32.86 -7.42
N SER A 101 -17.33 34.19 -7.40
CA SER A 101 -18.60 34.93 -7.26
C SER A 101 -19.28 35.28 -8.58
N ALA A 102 -18.64 35.00 -9.72
CA ALA A 102 -19.26 35.15 -11.03
C ALA A 102 -20.39 34.13 -11.20
N PRO A 103 -21.56 34.51 -11.76
CA PRO A 103 -22.59 33.55 -12.16
C PRO A 103 -21.99 32.49 -13.09
N SER A 104 -22.37 31.23 -12.95
CA SER A 104 -21.84 30.11 -13.76
C SER A 104 -21.86 30.41 -15.27
N THR A 105 -22.85 31.17 -15.74
CA THR A 105 -23.00 31.61 -17.13
C THR A 105 -21.81 32.45 -17.66
N LEU A 106 -21.15 33.24 -16.81
CA LEU A 106 -19.98 34.04 -17.20
C LEU A 106 -18.69 33.19 -17.21
N ALA A 107 -18.53 32.31 -16.21
CA ALA A 107 -17.41 31.37 -16.19
C ALA A 107 -17.46 30.40 -17.37
N ASP A 108 -18.67 29.93 -17.72
CA ASP A 108 -18.92 29.11 -18.91
C ASP A 108 -18.59 29.90 -20.19
N ALA A 109 -19.03 31.15 -20.33
CA ALA A 109 -18.72 31.97 -21.49
C ALA A 109 -17.20 32.21 -21.68
N ILE A 110 -16.44 32.33 -20.58
CA ILE A 110 -14.98 32.47 -20.61
C ILE A 110 -14.30 31.13 -20.95
N ASN A 111 -14.80 30.02 -20.41
CA ASN A 111 -14.21 28.71 -20.59
C ASN A 111 -14.52 28.09 -21.96
N GLN A 112 -15.72 28.28 -22.50
CA GLN A 112 -16.20 27.59 -23.70
C GLN A 112 -15.22 27.68 -24.88
N PRO A 113 -14.72 28.87 -25.28
CA PRO A 113 -13.79 28.95 -26.41
C PRO A 113 -12.49 28.16 -26.18
N VAL A 114 -11.95 28.18 -24.96
CA VAL A 114 -10.71 27.46 -24.62
C VAL A 114 -10.97 25.96 -24.47
N LEU A 115 -12.11 25.58 -23.88
CA LEU A 115 -12.54 24.21 -23.72
C LEU A 115 -12.78 23.54 -25.07
N GLU A 116 -13.42 24.21 -26.03
CA GLU A 116 -13.60 23.73 -27.40
C GLU A 116 -12.27 23.55 -28.14
N LEU A 117 -11.30 24.46 -27.94
CA LEU A 117 -10.01 24.43 -28.63
C LEU A 117 -9.01 23.43 -28.02
N THR A 118 -9.01 23.24 -26.71
CA THR A 118 -7.96 22.45 -26.02
C THR A 118 -8.50 21.27 -25.21
N GLY A 119 -9.82 21.12 -25.06
CA GLY A 119 -10.43 20.13 -24.19
C GLY A 119 -10.20 20.36 -22.69
N ARG A 120 -9.73 21.56 -22.31
CA ARG A 120 -9.40 21.93 -20.91
C ARG A 120 -9.85 23.37 -20.66
N PRO A 121 -10.54 23.67 -19.56
CA PRO A 121 -11.02 25.01 -19.30
C PRO A 121 -9.84 25.98 -19.07
N LEU A 122 -10.06 27.27 -19.29
CA LEU A 122 -9.10 28.29 -18.91
C LEU A 122 -9.03 28.41 -17.38
N ILE A 123 -10.18 28.27 -16.72
CA ILE A 123 -10.40 28.48 -15.30
C ILE A 123 -11.25 27.34 -14.74
N GLY A 124 -10.84 26.78 -13.60
CA GLY A 124 -11.66 25.84 -12.82
C GLY A 124 -10.83 24.69 -12.28
N ASP A 125 -11.31 24.03 -11.22
CA ASP A 125 -10.58 22.90 -10.64
C ASP A 125 -10.70 21.65 -11.51
N GLY A 126 -9.67 20.80 -11.42
CA GLY A 126 -9.62 19.52 -12.11
C GLY A 126 -10.59 18.52 -11.49
N ALA A 127 -11.20 17.67 -12.32
CA ALA A 127 -12.09 16.62 -11.83
C ALA A 127 -11.35 15.63 -10.93
N ASN A 128 -11.94 15.26 -9.80
CA ASN A 128 -11.36 14.22 -8.94
C ASN A 128 -11.39 12.87 -9.65
N GLY A 129 -10.32 12.11 -9.48
CA GLY A 129 -10.27 10.70 -9.84
C GLY A 129 -11.24 9.88 -8.98
N TYR A 130 -11.63 8.73 -9.50
CA TYR A 130 -12.56 7.80 -8.89
C TYR A 130 -12.01 6.37 -9.02
N THR A 131 -12.55 5.43 -8.24
CA THR A 131 -12.22 4.01 -8.39
C THR A 131 -13.05 3.43 -9.53
N ASN A 132 -12.40 2.95 -10.59
CA ASN A 132 -13.11 2.33 -11.71
C ASN A 132 -13.60 0.90 -11.39
N ALA A 133 -14.33 0.28 -12.32
CA ALA A 133 -14.91 -1.06 -12.16
C ALA A 133 -13.85 -2.15 -11.90
N GLN A 134 -12.59 -1.92 -12.28
CA GLN A 134 -11.48 -2.82 -12.03
C GLN A 134 -10.80 -2.58 -10.68
N GLY A 135 -11.31 -1.67 -9.85
CA GLY A 135 -10.71 -1.31 -8.56
C GLY A 135 -9.47 -0.41 -8.69
N VAL A 136 -9.24 0.21 -9.84
CA VAL A 136 -8.11 1.13 -10.08
C VAL A 136 -8.55 2.56 -9.84
N GLY A 137 -7.82 3.27 -8.98
CA GLY A 137 -7.98 4.71 -8.80
C GLY A 137 -7.50 5.47 -10.01
N THR A 138 -8.40 6.20 -10.68
CA THR A 138 -8.03 7.04 -11.83
C THR A 138 -7.25 8.26 -11.38
N ALA A 139 -6.43 8.82 -12.28
CA ALA A 139 -5.74 10.07 -12.00
C ALA A 139 -6.75 11.23 -11.87
N GLY A 140 -6.43 12.21 -11.03
CA GLY A 140 -7.13 13.48 -10.98
C GLY A 140 -6.90 14.27 -12.28
N GLY A 141 -7.95 14.92 -12.75
CA GLY A 141 -7.88 15.81 -13.91
C GLY A 141 -7.06 17.06 -13.60
N PRO A 142 -6.46 17.70 -14.62
CA PRO A 142 -5.75 18.94 -14.43
C PRO A 142 -6.72 20.10 -14.13
N GLY A 143 -6.31 21.07 -13.32
CA GLY A 143 -7.03 22.36 -13.14
C GLY A 143 -7.07 23.16 -14.44
N GLY A 144 -7.72 24.33 -14.49
CA GLY A 144 -7.77 25.17 -15.68
C GLY A 144 -6.37 25.61 -16.14
N TRP A 145 -6.20 26.06 -17.37
CA TRP A 145 -4.88 26.50 -17.87
C TRP A 145 -4.29 27.66 -17.06
N LEU A 146 -5.12 28.65 -16.74
CA LEU A 146 -4.70 29.87 -16.05
C LEU A 146 -4.90 29.74 -14.54
N TYR A 147 -6.10 29.38 -14.12
CA TYR A 147 -6.44 29.27 -12.70
C TYR A 147 -7.17 27.95 -12.42
N GLY A 148 -6.73 27.24 -11.39
CA GLY A 148 -7.44 26.06 -10.90
C GLY A 148 -6.53 25.03 -10.26
N ASN A 149 -7.05 24.39 -9.23
CA ASN A 149 -6.38 23.32 -8.54
C ASN A 149 -6.47 22.02 -9.33
N GLY A 150 -5.48 21.15 -9.19
CA GLY A 150 -5.56 19.79 -9.72
C GLY A 150 -6.56 18.94 -8.95
N GLY A 151 -7.27 18.05 -9.63
CA GLY A 151 -8.17 17.10 -8.99
C GLY A 151 -7.41 16.08 -8.14
N THR A 152 -8.03 15.57 -7.07
CA THR A 152 -7.43 14.50 -6.26
C THR A 152 -7.41 13.18 -7.04
N GLY A 153 -6.36 12.38 -6.88
CA GLY A 153 -6.32 11.03 -7.44
C GLY A 153 -7.32 10.08 -6.76
N GLY A 154 -7.87 9.12 -7.51
CA GLY A 154 -8.81 8.13 -7.02
C GLY A 154 -8.16 7.07 -6.12
N ILE A 155 -8.96 6.43 -5.27
CA ILE A 155 -8.51 5.34 -4.40
C ILE A 155 -8.35 4.05 -5.22
N SER A 156 -7.24 3.34 -5.07
CA SER A 156 -7.04 2.01 -5.65
C SER A 156 -7.32 0.91 -4.64
N THR A 157 -8.15 -0.06 -5.03
CA THR A 157 -8.47 -1.28 -4.28
C THR A 157 -7.90 -2.54 -4.93
N ARG A 158 -7.38 -2.43 -6.15
CA ARG A 158 -6.80 -3.54 -6.92
C ARG A 158 -5.41 -3.92 -6.46
N ALA A 159 -5.14 -5.22 -6.45
CA ALA A 159 -3.84 -5.81 -6.16
C ALA A 159 -2.69 -5.18 -6.99
N GLY A 160 -1.62 -4.78 -6.29
CA GLY A 160 -0.41 -4.23 -6.91
C GLY A 160 -0.57 -2.85 -7.56
N VAL A 161 -1.73 -2.20 -7.46
CA VAL A 161 -1.98 -0.92 -8.11
C VAL A 161 -1.83 0.24 -7.12
N ALA A 162 -0.99 1.20 -7.48
CA ALA A 162 -0.82 2.44 -6.74
C ALA A 162 -2.13 3.23 -6.71
N GLY A 163 -2.31 4.10 -5.71
CA GLY A 163 -3.38 5.08 -5.78
C GLY A 163 -3.26 5.99 -7.02
N GLY A 164 -4.36 6.56 -7.48
CA GLY A 164 -4.36 7.45 -8.66
C GLY A 164 -3.47 8.67 -8.43
N ALA A 165 -2.76 9.14 -9.45
CA ALA A 165 -1.98 10.38 -9.31
C ALA A 165 -2.92 11.59 -9.14
N GLY A 166 -2.48 12.60 -8.38
CA GLY A 166 -3.15 13.90 -8.32
C GLY A 166 -2.94 14.69 -9.63
N GLY A 167 -3.94 15.49 -10.00
CA GLY A 167 -3.90 16.32 -11.20
C GLY A 167 -2.95 17.50 -11.06
N ALA A 168 -2.38 17.96 -12.17
CA ALA A 168 -1.60 19.20 -12.19
C ALA A 168 -2.50 20.43 -12.00
N ALA A 169 -1.99 21.46 -11.34
CA ALA A 169 -2.65 22.75 -11.28
C ALA A 169 -2.64 23.49 -12.63
N GLY A 170 -3.34 24.61 -12.68
CA GLY A 170 -3.13 25.67 -13.66
C GLY A 170 -1.86 26.47 -13.42
N LEU A 171 -1.69 27.57 -14.17
CA LEU A 171 -0.60 28.52 -13.94
C LEU A 171 -0.60 29.00 -12.48
N VAL A 172 -1.78 29.32 -11.96
CA VAL A 172 -2.06 29.59 -10.55
C VAL A 172 -2.97 28.50 -10.00
N GLY A 173 -2.55 27.84 -8.92
CA GLY A 173 -3.32 26.82 -8.24
C GLY A 173 -2.45 25.77 -7.57
N THR A 174 -3.04 24.99 -6.67
CA THR A 174 -2.37 23.89 -5.99
C THR A 174 -2.55 22.59 -6.76
N GLY A 175 -1.49 21.77 -6.83
CA GLY A 175 -1.60 20.43 -7.39
C GLY A 175 -2.53 19.53 -6.56
N GLY A 176 -3.18 18.56 -7.20
CA GLY A 176 -4.11 17.66 -6.54
C GLY A 176 -3.41 16.65 -5.63
N THR A 177 -4.05 16.24 -4.53
CA THR A 177 -3.54 15.16 -3.68
C THR A 177 -3.56 13.82 -4.44
N GLY A 178 -2.50 13.01 -4.27
CA GLY A 178 -2.48 11.64 -4.77
C GLY A 178 -3.49 10.75 -4.05
N GLY A 179 -4.11 9.83 -4.77
CA GLY A 179 -5.04 8.85 -4.22
C GLY A 179 -4.34 7.82 -3.34
N ARG A 180 -5.07 7.25 -2.37
CA ARG A 180 -4.55 6.16 -1.53
C ARG A 180 -4.64 4.81 -2.26
N SER A 181 -3.77 3.86 -1.92
CA SER A 181 -4.02 2.43 -2.16
C SER A 181 -4.40 1.72 -0.86
N VAL A 182 -5.34 0.78 -0.92
CA VAL A 182 -5.72 -0.05 0.25
C VAL A 182 -5.15 -1.46 0.22
N TYR A 183 -4.50 -1.84 -0.89
CA TYR A 183 -3.90 -3.17 -1.03
C TYR A 183 -2.50 -3.22 -0.42
N GLY A 184 -2.19 -4.30 0.30
CA GLY A 184 -0.92 -4.52 0.98
C GLY A 184 0.28 -4.42 0.04
N GLY A 185 1.32 -3.72 0.47
CA GLY A 185 2.52 -3.44 -0.32
C GLY A 185 2.34 -2.43 -1.46
N ALA A 186 1.11 -2.04 -1.81
CA ALA A 186 0.87 -1.11 -2.90
C ALA A 186 1.13 0.34 -2.46
N PRO A 187 1.81 1.15 -3.29
CA PRO A 187 2.15 2.52 -2.93
C PRO A 187 0.96 3.47 -3.06
N GLY A 188 1.07 4.64 -2.45
CA GLY A 188 0.15 5.74 -2.71
C GLY A 188 0.40 6.41 -4.06
N GLY A 189 -0.60 7.11 -4.58
CA GLY A 189 -0.47 7.91 -5.79
C GLY A 189 0.39 9.15 -5.58
N ALA A 190 1.13 9.57 -6.60
CA ALA A 190 1.90 10.81 -6.51
C ALA A 190 0.98 12.03 -6.43
N GLY A 191 1.38 13.07 -5.71
CA GLY A 191 0.72 14.38 -5.73
C GLY A 191 0.97 15.12 -7.04
N GLY A 192 -0.02 15.90 -7.47
CA GLY A 192 0.06 16.69 -8.68
C GLY A 192 0.98 17.91 -8.53
N PRO A 193 1.65 18.37 -9.60
CA PRO A 193 2.49 19.56 -9.53
C PRO A 193 1.68 20.87 -9.59
N ALA A 194 2.20 21.93 -8.97
CA ALA A 194 1.88 23.30 -9.33
C ALA A 194 2.80 23.80 -10.47
N ILE A 195 2.41 24.90 -11.13
CA ILE A 195 3.11 25.41 -12.32
C ILE A 195 3.89 26.69 -12.04
N LEU A 196 3.22 27.84 -11.94
CA LEU A 196 3.90 29.13 -11.71
C LEU A 196 3.75 29.60 -10.27
N ILE A 197 2.53 29.57 -9.74
CA ILE A 197 2.20 29.98 -8.38
C ILE A 197 1.28 28.93 -7.76
N GLY A 198 1.71 28.35 -6.63
CA GLY A 198 0.91 27.43 -5.84
C GLY A 198 1.71 26.25 -5.32
N ASP A 199 1.10 25.53 -4.38
CA ASP A 199 1.74 24.40 -3.72
C ASP A 199 1.59 23.11 -4.53
N GLY A 200 2.59 22.23 -4.47
CA GLY A 200 2.46 20.88 -4.96
C GLY A 200 1.45 20.08 -4.12
N GLY A 201 0.68 19.20 -4.76
CA GLY A 201 -0.25 18.33 -4.07
C GLY A 201 0.46 17.31 -3.19
N THR A 202 -0.13 16.95 -2.07
CA THR A 202 0.42 15.89 -1.21
C THR A 202 0.35 14.53 -1.89
N GLY A 203 1.30 13.64 -1.59
CA GLY A 203 1.23 12.25 -2.02
C GLY A 203 0.12 11.49 -1.30
N GLY A 204 -0.42 10.46 -1.94
CA GLY A 204 -1.42 9.57 -1.36
C GLY A 204 -0.82 8.59 -0.36
N ALA A 205 -1.63 8.13 0.60
CA ALA A 205 -1.19 7.09 1.53
C ALA A 205 -1.03 5.73 0.83
N SER A 206 -0.15 4.88 1.34
CA SER A 206 0.02 3.51 0.87
C SER A 206 -0.96 2.54 1.51
N GLY A 207 -1.07 1.34 0.93
CA GLY A 207 -1.60 0.20 1.67
C GLY A 207 -0.59 -0.28 2.73
N PRO A 208 -1.00 -1.17 3.65
CA PRO A 208 -0.12 -1.69 4.70
C PRO A 208 1.13 -2.36 4.11
N GLY A 209 2.32 -2.06 4.65
CA GLY A 209 3.60 -2.51 4.09
C GLY A 209 4.05 -1.79 2.82
N GLY A 210 3.28 -0.82 2.33
CA GLY A 210 3.61 -0.01 1.15
C GLY A 210 4.32 1.31 1.49
N VAL A 211 4.71 2.04 0.44
CA VAL A 211 5.33 3.38 0.56
C VAL A 211 4.36 4.46 0.12
N GLY A 212 4.30 5.56 0.87
CA GLY A 212 3.49 6.71 0.51
C GLY A 212 3.90 7.29 -0.84
N GLY A 213 2.93 7.87 -1.56
CA GLY A 213 3.20 8.51 -2.84
C GLY A 213 4.12 9.72 -2.69
N LEU A 214 4.88 10.04 -3.72
CA LEU A 214 5.70 11.26 -3.72
C LEU A 214 4.79 12.49 -3.72
N GLY A 215 5.24 13.56 -3.06
CA GLY A 215 4.56 14.86 -3.16
C GLY A 215 4.82 15.54 -4.50
N GLY A 216 3.91 16.44 -4.88
CA GLY A 216 3.99 17.24 -6.09
C GLY A 216 5.02 18.36 -6.00
N ARG A 217 5.50 18.82 -7.16
CA ARG A 217 6.44 19.94 -7.24
C ARG A 217 5.73 21.27 -6.97
N ALA A 218 6.41 22.20 -6.30
CA ALA A 218 5.94 23.57 -6.11
C ALA A 218 5.90 24.37 -7.41
N GLY A 219 5.17 25.48 -7.42
CA GLY A 219 5.21 26.49 -8.47
C GLY A 219 6.59 27.16 -8.60
N LEU A 220 6.92 27.61 -9.81
CA LEU A 220 8.23 28.18 -10.14
C LEU A 220 8.56 29.47 -9.37
N LEU A 221 7.57 30.35 -9.17
CA LEU A 221 7.76 31.64 -8.51
C LEU A 221 7.44 31.57 -7.02
N TRP A 222 6.36 30.86 -6.65
CA TRP A 222 5.87 30.77 -5.27
C TRP A 222 5.16 29.44 -5.02
N GLY A 223 5.31 28.93 -3.79
CA GLY A 223 4.66 27.71 -3.30
C GLY A 223 5.63 26.77 -2.59
N GLN A 224 5.08 25.74 -1.95
CA GLN A 224 5.82 24.67 -1.29
C GLN A 224 5.65 23.35 -2.05
N PRO A 225 6.67 22.47 -2.06
CA PRO A 225 6.49 21.11 -2.53
C PRO A 225 5.45 20.40 -1.68
N GLY A 226 4.65 19.54 -2.31
CA GLY A 226 3.74 18.67 -1.57
C GLY A 226 4.52 17.73 -0.67
N THR A 227 3.96 17.43 0.49
CA THR A 227 4.53 16.39 1.36
C THR A 227 4.36 15.03 0.71
N ALA A 228 5.27 14.09 0.99
CA ALA A 228 5.03 12.69 0.67
C ALA A 228 3.79 12.18 1.41
N GLY A 229 3.12 11.20 0.82
CA GLY A 229 2.03 10.49 1.46
C GLY A 229 2.52 9.62 2.61
N VAL A 230 1.58 9.19 3.45
CA VAL A 230 1.89 8.33 4.59
C VAL A 230 2.22 6.92 4.10
N SER A 231 3.39 6.41 4.49
CA SER A 231 3.72 4.98 4.39
C SER A 231 3.06 4.24 5.56
N THR A 232 2.17 3.31 5.26
CA THR A 232 1.46 2.52 6.26
C THR A 232 2.29 1.29 6.62
N LEU A 233 2.75 1.18 7.86
CA LEU A 233 3.47 -0.01 8.34
C LEU A 233 2.52 -1.21 8.46
N LEU A 234 3.07 -2.42 8.34
CA LEU A 234 2.36 -3.63 8.75
C LEU A 234 2.25 -3.67 10.27
N SER A 235 1.11 -4.10 10.79
CA SER A 235 1.02 -4.48 12.21
C SER A 235 2.00 -5.64 12.50
N PRO A 236 2.48 -5.80 13.75
CA PRO A 236 3.46 -6.84 14.09
C PRO A 236 3.03 -8.28 13.77
N ASN A 237 1.72 -8.52 13.64
CA ASN A 237 1.12 -9.81 13.33
C ASN A 237 0.68 -9.95 11.86
N GLN A 238 0.97 -8.97 11.01
CA GLN A 238 0.58 -8.96 9.60
C GLN A 238 1.77 -9.27 8.69
N THR A 239 1.48 -9.94 7.57
CA THR A 239 2.40 -10.14 6.46
C THR A 239 1.66 -10.01 5.13
N LEU A 240 2.40 -9.80 4.05
CA LEU A 240 1.85 -9.63 2.71
C LEU A 240 1.62 -10.99 2.06
N ILE A 241 0.49 -11.11 1.37
CA ILE A 241 0.22 -12.21 0.45
C ILE A 241 -0.06 -11.67 -0.95
N TYR A 242 0.24 -12.48 -1.95
CA TYR A 242 -0.08 -12.21 -3.34
C TYR A 242 -0.88 -13.36 -3.91
N VAL A 243 -1.64 -13.09 -4.96
CA VAL A 243 -2.52 -14.08 -5.57
C VAL A 243 -1.89 -14.54 -6.89
N ASP A 244 -1.72 -15.84 -7.06
CA ASP A 244 -1.17 -16.40 -8.31
C ASP A 244 -2.21 -16.40 -9.45
N GLN A 245 -1.80 -16.88 -10.62
CA GLN A 245 -2.68 -16.96 -11.80
C GLN A 245 -3.87 -17.94 -11.63
N TYR A 246 -3.84 -18.78 -10.60
CA TYR A 246 -4.88 -19.76 -10.28
C TYR A 246 -5.78 -19.30 -9.13
N GLY A 247 -5.50 -18.12 -8.54
CA GLY A 247 -6.23 -17.55 -7.42
C GLY A 247 -5.73 -18.00 -6.04
N ASN A 248 -4.60 -18.71 -5.95
CA ASN A 248 -4.08 -19.16 -4.66
C ASN A 248 -3.41 -18.01 -3.89
N PRO A 249 -3.66 -17.88 -2.57
CA PRO A 249 -2.91 -16.97 -1.74
C PRO A 249 -1.50 -17.52 -1.50
N LEU A 250 -0.49 -16.77 -1.91
CA LEU A 250 0.92 -17.10 -1.73
C LEU A 250 1.55 -16.22 -0.66
N LEU A 251 2.33 -16.85 0.21
CA LEU A 251 3.15 -16.22 1.23
C LEU A 251 4.62 -16.61 1.03
N ASN A 252 5.54 -15.65 1.03
CA ASN A 252 6.96 -15.99 1.10
C ASN A 252 7.34 -16.37 2.54
N ILE A 253 7.94 -17.54 2.72
CA ILE A 253 8.47 -18.01 4.01
C ILE A 253 9.93 -18.40 3.91
N SER A 254 10.65 -18.41 5.03
CA SER A 254 11.96 -19.05 5.17
C SER A 254 11.88 -20.16 6.23
N VAL A 255 12.40 -21.34 5.89
CA VAL A 255 12.35 -22.53 6.75
C VAL A 255 13.76 -22.85 7.22
N GLY A 256 13.98 -22.87 8.53
CA GLY A 256 15.27 -23.20 9.14
C GLY A 256 16.44 -22.33 8.70
N GLY A 257 16.18 -21.07 8.33
CA GLY A 257 17.19 -20.18 7.76
C GLY A 257 17.51 -20.43 6.28
N GLY A 258 16.70 -21.24 5.59
CA GLY A 258 16.74 -21.43 4.14
C GLY A 258 16.27 -20.19 3.35
N PRO A 259 16.26 -20.26 2.00
CA PRO A 259 15.84 -19.16 1.16
C PRO A 259 14.38 -18.74 1.43
N SER A 260 14.05 -17.48 1.15
CA SER A 260 12.67 -17.02 1.18
C SER A 260 11.97 -17.43 -0.12
N MET A 261 10.94 -18.28 -0.01
CA MET A 261 10.25 -18.88 -1.15
C MET A 261 8.73 -18.92 -0.94
N PRO A 262 7.94 -18.86 -2.03
CA PRO A 262 6.48 -18.79 -1.95
C PRO A 262 5.86 -20.14 -1.54
N VAL A 263 4.90 -20.11 -0.63
CA VAL A 263 4.03 -21.24 -0.28
C VAL A 263 2.58 -20.85 -0.44
N ILE A 264 1.74 -21.81 -0.83
CA ILE A 264 0.28 -21.64 -0.87
C ILE A 264 -0.23 -21.69 0.56
N VAL A 265 -0.89 -20.62 1.01
CA VAL A 265 -1.63 -20.63 2.28
C VAL A 265 -2.89 -21.46 2.05
N ASP A 266 -2.96 -22.59 2.73
CA ASP A 266 -3.96 -23.62 2.45
C ASP A 266 -4.78 -23.90 3.71
N SER A 267 -6.01 -23.42 3.75
CA SER A 267 -6.95 -23.72 4.83
C SER A 267 -7.47 -25.15 4.77
N GLY A 268 -7.32 -25.85 3.64
CA GLY A 268 -7.70 -27.24 3.42
C GLY A 268 -6.75 -28.29 4.02
N SER A 269 -5.51 -27.90 4.36
CA SER A 269 -4.49 -28.80 4.96
C SER A 269 -3.93 -28.26 6.29
N THR A 270 -3.18 -29.09 7.03
CA THR A 270 -2.57 -28.76 8.33
C THR A 270 -1.06 -28.95 8.29
N GLY A 271 -0.32 -27.90 8.65
CA GLY A 271 1.13 -27.91 8.80
C GLY A 271 1.89 -27.68 7.49
N LEU A 272 3.22 -27.82 7.50
CA LEU A 272 4.08 -27.36 6.41
C LEU A 272 4.86 -28.52 5.79
N LEU A 273 4.61 -28.77 4.50
CA LEU A 273 5.40 -29.68 3.66
C LEU A 273 6.04 -28.88 2.52
N VAL A 274 7.36 -28.95 2.43
CA VAL A 274 8.13 -28.20 1.42
C VAL A 274 9.03 -29.12 0.60
N PRO A 275 9.30 -28.74 -0.67
CA PRO A 275 10.41 -29.29 -1.44
C PRO A 275 11.79 -29.07 -0.79
N PRO A 276 12.81 -29.91 -1.08
CA PRO A 276 14.16 -29.76 -0.52
C PRO A 276 14.81 -28.38 -0.71
N GLN A 277 14.51 -27.66 -1.79
CA GLN A 277 15.13 -26.35 -2.06
C GLN A 277 14.68 -25.23 -1.11
N TYR A 278 13.62 -25.43 -0.32
CA TYR A 278 13.15 -24.45 0.66
C TYR A 278 14.00 -24.43 1.94
N VAL A 279 14.85 -25.43 2.11
CA VAL A 279 15.63 -25.65 3.32
C VAL A 279 17.10 -25.85 2.98
N ASN A 280 17.97 -25.54 3.94
CA ASN A 280 19.32 -26.07 3.93
C ASN A 280 19.32 -27.39 4.73
N VAL A 281 19.09 -28.52 4.07
CA VAL A 281 18.94 -29.84 4.72
C VAL A 281 20.13 -30.16 5.64
N ALA A 282 21.35 -29.79 5.24
CA ALA A 282 22.55 -30.01 6.03
C ALA A 282 22.55 -29.25 7.38
N ALA A 283 21.80 -28.15 7.46
CA ALA A 283 21.68 -27.33 8.66
C ALA A 283 20.49 -27.72 9.56
N LEU A 284 19.58 -28.59 9.10
CA LEU A 284 18.39 -29.00 9.86
C LEU A 284 18.68 -30.04 10.95
N GLY A 285 19.85 -30.69 10.92
CA GLY A 285 20.16 -31.84 11.77
C GLY A 285 19.51 -33.13 11.25
N PRO A 286 19.51 -34.22 12.05
CA PRO A 286 18.93 -35.49 11.63
C PRO A 286 17.40 -35.41 11.51
N PRO A 287 16.79 -36.17 10.58
CA PRO A 287 15.34 -36.31 10.53
C PRO A 287 14.75 -36.79 11.85
N THR A 288 13.63 -36.21 12.26
CA THR A 288 12.87 -36.62 13.45
C THR A 288 11.85 -37.73 13.16
N GLY A 289 11.63 -38.05 11.88
CA GLY A 289 10.68 -39.06 11.44
C GLY A 289 10.47 -39.04 9.92
N THR A 290 9.50 -39.84 9.46
CA THR A 290 9.07 -39.93 8.07
C THR A 290 7.54 -39.99 7.98
N GLY A 291 7.00 -39.65 6.81
CA GLY A 291 5.58 -39.77 6.53
C GLY A 291 5.29 -39.69 5.04
N SER A 292 4.01 -39.83 4.68
CA SER A 292 3.54 -39.70 3.30
C SER A 292 2.20 -38.95 3.28
N VAL A 293 1.95 -38.20 2.22
CA VAL A 293 0.68 -37.50 1.98
C VAL A 293 0.27 -37.67 0.52
N SER A 294 -1.03 -37.52 0.23
CA SER A 294 -1.52 -37.55 -1.14
C SER A 294 -2.50 -36.43 -1.43
N TYR A 295 -2.36 -35.79 -2.60
CA TYR A 295 -3.23 -34.73 -3.09
C TYR A 295 -3.90 -35.15 -4.41
N GLY A 296 -5.16 -34.77 -4.61
CA GLY A 296 -5.87 -35.00 -5.88
C GLY A 296 -7.02 -36.01 -5.80
N LEU A 297 -7.93 -35.91 -6.78
CA LEU A 297 -9.28 -36.47 -6.72
C LEU A 297 -9.46 -37.78 -7.48
N SER A 298 -8.58 -38.12 -8.42
CA SER A 298 -8.60 -39.39 -9.17
C SER A 298 -7.53 -40.35 -8.67
N SER A 299 -7.57 -41.62 -9.08
CA SER A 299 -6.53 -42.61 -8.74
C SER A 299 -5.29 -42.48 -9.63
N THR A 300 -5.46 -42.11 -10.90
CA THR A 300 -4.36 -41.95 -11.88
C THR A 300 -3.67 -40.58 -11.83
N GLY A 301 -4.36 -39.55 -11.35
CA GLY A 301 -3.84 -38.20 -11.19
C GLY A 301 -3.54 -37.81 -9.74
N ARG A 302 -3.59 -38.76 -8.79
CA ARG A 302 -3.25 -38.49 -7.39
C ARG A 302 -1.75 -38.31 -7.24
N LEU A 303 -1.33 -37.18 -6.71
CA LEU A 303 0.05 -36.94 -6.32
C LEU A 303 0.29 -37.55 -4.95
N TYR A 304 1.26 -38.45 -4.85
CA TYR A 304 1.75 -38.98 -3.58
C TYR A 304 3.13 -38.38 -3.30
N ILE A 305 3.39 -38.01 -2.05
CA ILE A 305 4.64 -37.41 -1.61
C ILE A 305 5.08 -38.10 -0.33
N ASP A 306 6.26 -38.70 -0.36
CA ASP A 306 6.95 -39.16 0.84
C ASP A 306 7.88 -38.05 1.34
N TYR A 307 8.02 -37.94 2.66
CA TYR A 307 8.82 -36.89 3.27
C TYR A 307 9.50 -37.37 4.55
N GLN A 308 10.55 -36.64 4.92
CA GLN A 308 11.17 -36.68 6.24
C GLN A 308 10.71 -35.49 7.06
N THR A 309 10.55 -35.66 8.37
CA THR A 309 10.19 -34.57 9.28
C THR A 309 11.43 -34.02 9.97
N TYR A 310 11.41 -32.71 10.24
CA TYR A 310 12.47 -32.00 10.96
C TYR A 310 11.83 -31.02 11.96
N GLN A 311 12.49 -30.79 13.09
CA GLN A 311 12.14 -29.72 14.02
C GLN A 311 12.93 -28.46 13.68
N THR A 312 12.27 -27.41 13.21
CA THR A 312 12.94 -26.17 12.81
C THR A 312 12.03 -24.95 12.93
N THR A 313 12.56 -23.76 12.70
CA THR A 313 11.78 -22.51 12.73
C THR A 313 11.23 -22.15 11.36
N VAL A 314 10.07 -21.51 11.31
CA VAL A 314 9.50 -20.93 10.10
C VAL A 314 9.35 -19.42 10.29
N ASN A 315 9.91 -18.64 9.38
CA ASN A 315 9.80 -17.19 9.33
C ASN A 315 8.78 -16.80 8.24
N PHE A 316 7.71 -16.14 8.64
CA PHE A 316 6.62 -15.69 7.77
C PHE A 316 6.81 -14.25 7.23
N GLY A 317 7.96 -13.64 7.49
CA GLY A 317 8.24 -12.23 7.21
C GLY A 317 7.82 -11.33 8.37
N ASN A 318 8.17 -10.04 8.27
CA ASN A 318 7.84 -9.00 9.27
C ASN A 318 8.23 -9.34 10.72
N GLY A 319 9.25 -10.19 10.92
CA GLY A 319 9.68 -10.66 12.25
C GLY A 319 8.79 -11.73 12.87
N ILE A 320 7.79 -12.24 12.14
CA ILE A 320 6.88 -13.29 12.59
C ILE A 320 7.60 -14.64 12.46
N LEU A 321 8.15 -15.11 13.57
CA LEU A 321 8.99 -16.30 13.65
C LEU A 321 8.37 -17.32 14.62
N THR A 322 8.26 -18.57 14.20
CA THR A 322 7.83 -19.65 15.07
C THR A 322 8.93 -20.06 16.05
N GLY A 323 8.53 -20.67 17.18
CA GLY A 323 9.41 -21.62 17.85
C GLY A 323 9.72 -22.85 16.97
N PRO A 324 10.57 -23.79 17.40
CA PRO A 324 10.77 -25.05 16.69
C PRO A 324 9.45 -25.80 16.47
N THR A 325 9.14 -26.10 15.21
CA THR A 325 7.91 -26.76 14.75
C THR A 325 8.23 -27.83 13.72
N THR A 326 7.30 -28.75 13.51
CA THR A 326 7.48 -29.87 12.59
C THR A 326 7.33 -29.37 11.16
N VAL A 327 8.34 -29.62 10.33
CA VAL A 327 8.30 -29.37 8.89
C VAL A 327 8.61 -30.66 8.14
N GLY A 328 7.78 -31.00 7.17
CA GLY A 328 8.04 -32.07 6.22
C GLY A 328 8.91 -31.56 5.08
N VAL A 329 9.94 -32.31 4.72
CA VAL A 329 10.76 -32.08 3.53
C VAL A 329 10.59 -33.26 2.59
N ALA A 330 10.05 -33.01 1.40
CA ALA A 330 9.76 -34.05 0.41
C ALA A 330 11.02 -34.81 -0.01
N THR A 331 10.96 -36.14 -0.04
CA THR A 331 12.05 -37.03 -0.45
C THR A 331 11.77 -37.72 -1.78
N SER A 332 10.51 -38.03 -2.06
CA SER A 332 10.06 -38.63 -3.32
C SER A 332 8.61 -38.23 -3.60
N ALA A 333 8.25 -38.18 -4.86
CA ALA A 333 6.86 -37.99 -5.27
C ALA A 333 6.54 -38.76 -6.56
N TYR A 334 5.27 -39.13 -6.74
CA TYR A 334 4.79 -39.83 -7.93
C TYR A 334 3.30 -39.57 -8.19
N LEU A 335 2.88 -39.73 -9.45
CA LEU A 335 1.48 -39.60 -9.87
C LEU A 335 0.83 -40.97 -10.07
N GLY A 336 -0.15 -41.29 -9.21
CA GLY A 336 -0.94 -42.51 -9.22
C GLY A 336 -0.16 -43.75 -8.78
N THR A 337 0.90 -44.10 -9.52
CA THR A 337 1.77 -45.25 -9.27
C THR A 337 3.23 -44.81 -9.10
N PRO A 338 4.02 -45.48 -8.23
CA PRO A 338 5.45 -45.20 -8.08
C PRO A 338 6.27 -45.28 -9.38
N SER A 339 5.77 -45.96 -10.41
CA SER A 339 6.42 -46.01 -11.73
C SER A 339 6.32 -44.72 -12.54
N ASN A 340 5.59 -43.71 -12.04
CA ASN A 340 5.43 -42.40 -12.66
C ASN A 340 5.97 -41.29 -11.73
N PRO A 341 7.30 -41.20 -11.55
CA PRO A 341 7.92 -40.29 -10.60
C PRO A 341 7.73 -38.83 -10.99
N VAL A 342 7.57 -37.97 -9.99
CA VAL A 342 7.56 -36.51 -10.10
C VAL A 342 8.82 -35.97 -9.43
N ASP A 343 9.51 -35.08 -10.11
CA ASP A 343 10.64 -34.36 -9.51
C ASP A 343 10.15 -33.52 -8.33
N VAL A 344 10.69 -33.77 -7.14
CA VAL A 344 10.28 -33.10 -5.90
C VAL A 344 10.49 -31.59 -5.95
N SER A 345 11.40 -31.10 -6.80
CA SER A 345 11.64 -29.66 -6.98
C SER A 345 10.48 -28.95 -7.67
N LEU A 346 9.61 -29.67 -8.38
CA LEU A 346 8.44 -29.13 -9.08
C LEU A 346 7.18 -29.12 -8.21
N LEU A 347 7.25 -29.65 -6.99
CA LEU A 347 6.08 -29.73 -6.12
C LEU A 347 5.72 -28.33 -5.60
N PRO A 348 4.42 -27.97 -5.59
CA PRO A 348 3.96 -26.82 -4.83
C PRO A 348 4.20 -27.07 -3.33
N ALA A 349 4.49 -26.00 -2.61
CA ALA A 349 4.61 -26.03 -1.15
C ALA A 349 3.32 -25.48 -0.53
N TYR A 350 2.77 -26.20 0.44
CA TYR A 350 1.54 -25.83 1.12
C TYR A 350 1.83 -25.51 2.59
N LEU A 351 1.41 -24.32 3.02
CA LEU A 351 1.30 -23.94 4.41
C LEU A 351 -0.14 -24.21 4.86
N GLY A 352 -0.35 -25.39 5.43
CA GLY A 352 -1.61 -25.81 6.01
C GLY A 352 -1.95 -25.00 7.26
N VAL A 353 -2.98 -24.14 7.16
CA VAL A 353 -3.48 -23.32 8.27
C VAL A 353 -4.84 -23.79 8.80
N GLY A 354 -5.45 -24.78 8.14
CA GLY A 354 -6.66 -25.43 8.66
C GLY A 354 -6.31 -26.28 9.88
N PRO A 355 -7.00 -26.13 11.02
CA PRO A 355 -6.91 -27.13 12.07
C PRO A 355 -7.55 -28.46 11.62
N ASN A 356 -7.22 -29.57 12.30
CA ASN A 356 -8.02 -30.79 12.35
C ASN A 356 -8.37 -31.55 11.02
N ASN A 357 -7.75 -31.26 9.88
CA ASN A 357 -7.78 -32.21 8.74
C ASN A 357 -6.76 -33.36 8.90
N MET A 358 -5.84 -33.26 9.87
CA MET A 358 -4.82 -34.27 10.22
C MET A 358 -3.82 -34.61 9.10
N TYR A 359 -3.74 -33.81 8.02
CA TYR A 359 -2.84 -34.07 6.90
C TYR A 359 -2.10 -32.82 6.41
N PRO A 360 -0.77 -32.90 6.18
CA PRO A 360 0.13 -33.99 6.58
C PRO A 360 0.37 -34.08 8.09
N PHE A 361 0.02 -33.04 8.86
CA PHE A 361 0.28 -32.98 10.29
C PHE A 361 -1.01 -32.78 11.12
N SER A 362 -0.93 -33.04 12.43
CA SER A 362 -2.07 -32.85 13.35
C SER A 362 -2.11 -31.44 13.98
N THR A 363 -1.05 -30.65 13.84
CA THR A 363 -0.92 -29.31 14.42
C THR A 363 -0.51 -28.31 13.35
N PRO A 364 -1.20 -27.17 13.19
CA PRO A 364 -0.83 -26.17 12.20
C PRO A 364 0.46 -25.45 12.60
N THR A 365 1.23 -25.01 11.61
CA THR A 365 2.57 -24.43 11.84
C THR A 365 2.53 -23.18 12.73
N ASN A 366 1.44 -22.41 12.66
CA ASN A 366 1.24 -21.20 13.45
C ASN A 366 0.96 -21.45 14.94
N ALA A 367 0.67 -22.70 15.36
CA ALA A 367 0.40 -23.03 16.77
C ALA A 367 1.60 -22.73 17.71
N THR A 368 2.81 -22.73 17.15
CA THR A 368 4.07 -22.46 17.86
C THR A 368 4.52 -21.01 17.80
N LEU A 369 3.70 -20.11 17.24
CA LEU A 369 3.94 -18.67 17.31
C LEU A 369 3.80 -18.15 18.75
N PRO A 370 4.39 -16.99 19.06
CA PRO A 370 4.22 -16.35 20.36
C PRO A 370 2.75 -16.17 20.76
N VAL A 371 2.49 -16.15 22.07
CA VAL A 371 1.16 -15.88 22.63
C VAL A 371 0.62 -14.57 22.07
N GLY A 372 -0.61 -14.60 21.52
CA GLY A 372 -1.20 -13.46 20.80
C GLY A 372 -1.08 -13.55 19.28
N MET A 373 -0.35 -14.53 18.73
CA MET A 373 -0.26 -14.80 17.28
C MET A 373 -0.66 -16.23 16.90
N ASN A 374 -0.85 -17.13 17.87
CA ASN A 374 -1.13 -18.55 17.62
C ASN A 374 -2.62 -18.90 17.58
N GLN A 375 -3.52 -17.95 17.88
CA GLN A 375 -4.96 -18.23 17.93
C GLN A 375 -5.54 -18.63 16.58
N GLY A 376 -5.10 -18.00 15.49
CA GLY A 376 -5.65 -18.28 14.17
C GLY A 376 -4.97 -17.48 13.08
N VAL A 377 -5.55 -17.54 11.89
CA VAL A 377 -5.05 -16.87 10.69
C VAL A 377 -6.22 -16.21 9.94
N LEU A 378 -6.16 -14.90 9.77
CA LEU A 378 -7.06 -14.15 8.90
C LEU A 378 -6.44 -14.07 7.50
N ILE A 379 -7.13 -14.66 6.52
CA ILE A 379 -6.75 -14.60 5.10
C ILE A 379 -7.58 -13.50 4.44
N ASN A 380 -6.95 -12.38 4.07
CA ASN A 380 -7.60 -11.23 3.46
C ASN A 380 -7.01 -10.95 2.07
N MET A 381 -7.34 -11.80 1.10
CA MET A 381 -6.89 -11.63 -0.29
C MET A 381 -7.34 -10.30 -0.92
N PRO A 382 -8.55 -9.74 -0.65
CA PRO A 382 -8.94 -8.43 -1.17
C PRO A 382 -8.08 -7.27 -0.69
N ARG A 383 -7.29 -7.48 0.38
CA ARG A 383 -6.29 -6.52 0.88
C ARG A 383 -4.86 -7.02 0.68
N GLY A 384 -4.61 -8.23 0.20
CA GLY A 384 -3.25 -8.78 0.08
C GLY A 384 -2.57 -8.98 1.44
N LEU A 385 -3.35 -9.30 2.49
CA LEU A 385 -2.85 -9.45 3.85
C LEU A 385 -3.16 -10.83 4.42
N LEU A 386 -2.20 -11.34 5.19
CA LEU A 386 -2.38 -12.43 6.12
C LEU A 386 -2.10 -11.90 7.52
N GLU A 387 -2.97 -12.19 8.47
CA GLU A 387 -2.81 -11.76 9.86
C GLU A 387 -2.88 -12.96 10.81
N PHE A 388 -1.92 -13.04 11.73
CA PHE A 388 -1.85 -14.06 12.76
C PHE A 388 -2.45 -13.54 14.08
N GLY A 389 -3.02 -14.44 14.89
CA GLY A 389 -3.54 -14.10 16.21
C GLY A 389 -5.06 -13.97 16.24
N PRO A 390 -5.64 -13.15 17.14
CA PRO A 390 -7.08 -12.97 17.25
C PRO A 390 -7.68 -12.38 15.97
N ASN A 391 -8.93 -12.73 15.68
CA ASN A 391 -9.66 -12.10 14.57
C ASN A 391 -9.78 -10.59 14.80
N SER A 392 -9.22 -9.82 13.87
CA SER A 392 -9.19 -8.36 13.90
C SER A 392 -10.38 -7.70 13.21
N LEU A 393 -11.23 -8.48 12.53
CA LEU A 393 -12.35 -7.98 11.75
C LEU A 393 -13.71 -8.38 12.36
N PRO A 394 -14.77 -7.58 12.10
CA PRO A 394 -16.09 -7.90 12.59
C PRO A 394 -16.69 -9.09 11.83
N PRO A 395 -17.13 -10.15 12.54
CA PRO A 395 -17.68 -11.34 11.91
C PRO A 395 -19.04 -11.08 11.26
N ILE A 396 -19.27 -11.72 10.11
CA ILE A 396 -20.58 -11.92 9.50
C ILE A 396 -21.20 -13.17 10.08
N VAL A 397 -20.46 -14.29 10.04
CA VAL A 397 -20.94 -15.60 10.47
C VAL A 397 -19.80 -16.54 10.80
N GLN A 398 -20.05 -17.44 11.76
CA GLN A 398 -19.11 -18.47 12.19
C GLN A 398 -19.66 -19.86 11.82
N LEU A 399 -18.79 -20.70 11.29
CA LEU A 399 -19.05 -22.08 10.95
C LEU A 399 -18.25 -22.99 11.88
N ASN A 400 -18.93 -23.97 12.45
CA ASN A 400 -18.26 -25.03 13.19
C ASN A 400 -17.40 -25.84 12.21
N GLY A 401 -16.13 -25.97 12.55
CA GLY A 401 -15.15 -26.72 11.78
C GLY A 401 -14.26 -25.85 10.88
N ALA A 402 -13.03 -26.30 10.70
CA ALA A 402 -12.12 -25.89 9.65
C ALA A 402 -11.23 -27.11 9.32
N PRO A 403 -10.96 -27.42 8.04
CA PRO A 403 -11.65 -26.90 6.86
C PRO A 403 -13.09 -27.40 6.69
N GLY A 404 -13.43 -28.52 7.35
CA GLY A 404 -14.68 -29.26 7.12
C GLY A 404 -15.87 -28.68 7.87
N THR A 405 -17.00 -28.49 7.18
CA THR A 405 -18.23 -27.95 7.75
C THR A 405 -19.46 -28.47 6.96
N MET A 406 -20.67 -28.05 7.35
CA MET A 406 -21.92 -28.31 6.65
C MET A 406 -22.50 -26.99 6.14
N VAL A 407 -22.87 -26.95 4.87
CA VAL A 407 -23.45 -25.77 4.21
C VAL A 407 -24.66 -26.15 3.38
N GLN A 408 -25.47 -25.16 3.04
CA GLN A 408 -26.47 -25.28 1.99
C GLN A 408 -25.92 -24.71 0.68
N VAL A 409 -25.93 -25.53 -0.36
CA VAL A 409 -25.53 -25.13 -1.72
C VAL A 409 -26.76 -25.12 -2.61
N GLN A 410 -26.96 -24.00 -3.30
CA GLN A 410 -27.99 -23.82 -4.30
C GLN A 410 -27.34 -23.60 -5.66
N ILE A 411 -27.70 -24.41 -6.64
CA ILE A 411 -27.27 -24.28 -8.03
C ILE A 411 -28.37 -23.58 -8.82
N ASN A 412 -28.03 -22.47 -9.46
CA ASN A 412 -28.97 -21.59 -10.13
C ASN A 412 -30.17 -21.25 -9.22
N ASN A 413 -31.39 -21.57 -9.67
CA ASN A 413 -32.62 -21.35 -8.93
C ASN A 413 -33.21 -22.67 -8.38
N GLU A 414 -32.41 -23.72 -8.28
CA GLU A 414 -32.85 -25.01 -7.71
C GLU A 414 -33.05 -24.91 -6.18
N LEU A 415 -33.55 -25.98 -5.56
CA LEU A 415 -33.67 -26.01 -4.10
C LEU A 415 -32.28 -26.14 -3.45
N PRO A 416 -31.97 -25.34 -2.40
CA PRO A 416 -30.73 -25.51 -1.65
C PRO A 416 -30.62 -26.92 -1.05
N GLN A 417 -29.47 -27.55 -1.20
CA GLN A 417 -29.18 -28.88 -0.63
C GLN A 417 -28.12 -28.76 0.44
N THR A 418 -28.32 -29.46 1.57
CA THR A 418 -27.33 -29.49 2.66
C THR A 418 -26.26 -30.54 2.35
N VAL A 419 -25.00 -30.11 2.28
CA VAL A 419 -23.86 -30.96 1.92
C VAL A 419 -22.66 -30.72 2.84
N PRO A 420 -21.79 -31.73 3.04
CA PRO A 420 -20.48 -31.50 3.63
C PRO A 420 -19.62 -30.65 2.69
N ALA A 421 -18.84 -29.74 3.27
CA ALA A 421 -17.99 -28.84 2.52
C ALA A 421 -16.62 -28.62 3.16
N TYR A 422 -15.62 -28.33 2.32
CA TYR A 422 -14.33 -27.75 2.72
C TYR A 422 -14.27 -26.28 2.29
N ILE A 423 -13.99 -25.39 3.25
CA ILE A 423 -13.66 -23.99 2.99
C ILE A 423 -12.15 -23.89 2.78
N ASP A 424 -11.74 -23.87 1.52
CA ASP A 424 -10.38 -24.25 1.12
C ASP A 424 -9.72 -23.22 0.21
N SER A 425 -8.81 -22.43 0.78
CA SER A 425 -8.04 -21.41 0.06
C SER A 425 -7.00 -21.99 -0.92
N GLY A 426 -6.56 -23.24 -0.72
CA GLY A 426 -5.66 -23.96 -1.63
C GLY A 426 -6.40 -24.77 -2.71
N GLY A 427 -7.73 -24.84 -2.64
CA GLY A 427 -8.58 -25.68 -3.50
C GLY A 427 -8.75 -25.19 -4.94
N VAL A 428 -8.09 -24.09 -5.34
CA VAL A 428 -8.16 -23.49 -6.68
C VAL A 428 -9.61 -23.20 -7.09
N GLY A 429 -10.11 -23.83 -8.16
CA GLY A 429 -11.48 -23.63 -8.67
C GLY A 429 -12.55 -24.42 -7.92
N GLY A 430 -12.19 -25.18 -6.88
CA GLY A 430 -13.12 -25.96 -6.08
C GLY A 430 -13.69 -27.19 -6.79
N THR A 431 -14.57 -27.90 -6.09
CA THR A 431 -15.23 -29.12 -6.58
C THR A 431 -16.68 -29.19 -6.18
N ILE A 432 -17.53 -29.70 -7.08
CA ILE A 432 -18.96 -29.88 -6.84
C ILE A 432 -19.36 -31.36 -6.87
N PRO A 433 -20.03 -31.88 -5.83
CA PRO A 433 -20.55 -33.24 -5.84
C PRO A 433 -21.59 -33.43 -6.95
N GLN A 434 -21.53 -34.54 -7.67
CA GLN A 434 -22.45 -34.85 -8.77
C GLN A 434 -23.93 -34.88 -8.31
N SER A 435 -24.21 -35.15 -7.03
CA SER A 435 -25.55 -35.07 -6.46
C SER A 435 -26.19 -33.67 -6.56
N LEU A 436 -25.38 -32.61 -6.59
CA LEU A 436 -25.86 -31.23 -6.79
C LEU A 436 -26.09 -30.89 -8.26
N VAL A 437 -25.53 -31.68 -9.19
CA VAL A 437 -25.59 -31.46 -10.64
C VAL A 437 -25.71 -32.79 -11.39
N PRO A 438 -26.83 -33.53 -11.21
CA PRO A 438 -26.97 -34.90 -11.69
C PRO A 438 -26.87 -35.04 -13.22
N GLY A 439 -27.08 -33.96 -13.97
CA GLY A 439 -26.93 -33.91 -15.43
C GLY A 439 -25.48 -33.81 -15.93
N LEU A 440 -24.48 -33.65 -15.05
CA LEU A 440 -23.07 -33.52 -15.42
C LEU A 440 -22.26 -34.75 -14.98
N ALA A 441 -21.40 -35.25 -15.87
CA ALA A 441 -20.51 -36.37 -15.55
C ALA A 441 -19.37 -35.95 -14.63
N VAL A 442 -18.90 -36.86 -13.78
CA VAL A 442 -17.68 -36.69 -12.98
C VAL A 442 -16.49 -36.39 -13.88
N GLY A 443 -15.68 -35.41 -13.49
CA GLY A 443 -14.54 -34.90 -14.27
C GLY A 443 -14.89 -33.71 -15.18
N ASN A 444 -16.17 -33.47 -15.46
CA ASN A 444 -16.58 -32.27 -16.19
C ASN A 444 -16.44 -31.01 -15.32
N ARG A 445 -16.37 -29.86 -15.98
CA ARG A 445 -16.41 -28.53 -15.35
C ARG A 445 -17.85 -28.03 -15.32
N LEU A 446 -18.18 -27.22 -14.32
CA LEU A 446 -19.44 -26.48 -14.31
C LEU A 446 -19.51 -25.49 -15.50
N PRO A 447 -20.65 -25.39 -16.21
CA PRO A 447 -20.80 -24.44 -17.30
C PRO A 447 -20.67 -22.98 -16.84
N GLU A 448 -20.10 -22.13 -17.70
CA GLU A 448 -20.09 -20.68 -17.49
C GLU A 448 -21.50 -20.12 -17.32
N GLY A 449 -21.63 -19.09 -16.47
CA GLY A 449 -22.93 -18.49 -16.13
C GLY A 449 -23.73 -19.26 -15.07
N THR A 450 -23.31 -20.47 -14.67
CA THR A 450 -23.92 -21.18 -13.54
C THR A 450 -23.76 -20.35 -12.27
N SER A 451 -24.84 -20.13 -11.53
CA SER A 451 -24.80 -19.48 -10.22
C SER A 451 -24.67 -20.53 -9.11
N ILE A 452 -23.72 -20.37 -8.21
CA ILE A 452 -23.55 -21.19 -7.01
C ILE A 452 -23.76 -20.27 -5.81
N THR A 453 -24.85 -20.45 -5.08
CA THR A 453 -25.10 -19.72 -3.84
C THR A 453 -24.84 -20.64 -2.67
N VAL A 454 -23.98 -20.22 -1.76
CA VAL A 454 -23.62 -20.97 -0.55
C VAL A 454 -24.08 -20.21 0.67
N SER A 455 -24.74 -20.91 1.58
CA SER A 455 -25.28 -20.37 2.83
C SER A 455 -25.02 -21.33 3.99
N THR A 456 -25.18 -20.85 5.21
CA THR A 456 -25.22 -21.74 6.38
C THR A 456 -26.44 -22.66 6.33
N ILE A 457 -26.44 -23.72 7.13
CA ILE A 457 -27.61 -24.61 7.28
C ILE A 457 -28.89 -23.90 7.75
N ASN A 458 -28.76 -22.71 8.33
CA ASN A 458 -29.87 -21.87 8.78
C ASN A 458 -30.23 -20.77 7.76
N GLY A 459 -29.67 -20.81 6.55
CA GLY A 459 -29.98 -19.89 5.46
C GLY A 459 -29.28 -18.53 5.50
N VAL A 460 -28.23 -18.36 6.32
CA VAL A 460 -27.43 -17.12 6.31
C VAL A 460 -26.49 -17.15 5.09
N PRO A 461 -26.56 -16.19 4.15
CA PRO A 461 -25.70 -16.19 2.96
C PRO A 461 -24.22 -16.10 3.32
N LEU A 462 -23.38 -16.92 2.66
CA LEU A 462 -21.91 -16.84 2.73
C LEU A 462 -21.36 -16.13 1.49
N TYR A 463 -21.69 -16.64 0.30
CA TYR A 463 -21.31 -16.04 -0.97
C TYR A 463 -22.18 -16.55 -2.12
N THR A 464 -22.15 -15.80 -3.23
CA THR A 464 -22.64 -16.26 -4.53
C THR A 464 -21.51 -16.15 -5.55
N GLN A 465 -21.28 -17.23 -6.30
CA GLN A 465 -20.34 -17.30 -7.41
C GLN A 465 -21.09 -17.43 -8.72
N THR A 466 -20.76 -16.60 -9.70
CA THR A 466 -21.09 -16.87 -11.10
C THR A 466 -19.88 -17.54 -11.75
N VAL A 467 -20.06 -18.75 -12.26
CA VAL A 467 -18.99 -19.55 -12.87
C VAL A 467 -18.48 -18.88 -14.15
N THR A 468 -17.16 -18.84 -14.30
CA THR A 468 -16.44 -18.34 -15.49
C THR A 468 -15.40 -19.36 -15.93
N ALA A 469 -14.82 -19.24 -17.12
CA ALA A 469 -13.74 -20.12 -17.59
C ALA A 469 -12.54 -20.12 -16.63
N ALA A 470 -12.24 -18.99 -15.99
CA ALA A 470 -11.14 -18.85 -15.06
C ALA A 470 -11.45 -19.49 -13.69
N ASN A 471 -12.72 -19.61 -13.32
CA ASN A 471 -13.13 -20.13 -12.02
C ASN A 471 -14.36 -21.02 -12.17
N SER A 472 -14.10 -22.28 -12.54
CA SER A 472 -15.12 -23.32 -12.73
C SER A 472 -14.79 -24.58 -11.91
N PRO A 473 -15.66 -24.92 -10.94
CA PRO A 473 -15.50 -26.14 -10.16
C PRO A 473 -15.56 -27.41 -11.01
N THR A 474 -14.76 -28.41 -10.62
CA THR A 474 -14.83 -29.76 -11.22
C THR A 474 -15.92 -30.59 -10.55
N VAL A 475 -16.71 -31.31 -11.35
CA VAL A 475 -17.69 -32.28 -10.84
C VAL A 475 -16.96 -33.50 -10.29
N VAL A 476 -17.21 -33.83 -9.03
CA VAL A 476 -16.67 -35.01 -8.32
C VAL A 476 -17.77 -36.00 -7.97
N SER A 477 -17.43 -37.25 -7.63
CA SER A 477 -18.44 -38.23 -7.25
C SER A 477 -19.23 -37.77 -6.02
N SER A 478 -20.51 -38.14 -5.94
CA SER A 478 -21.44 -37.67 -4.89
C SER A 478 -21.01 -37.97 -3.46
N GLY A 479 -20.08 -38.91 -3.25
CA GLY A 479 -19.52 -39.21 -1.93
C GLY A 479 -18.40 -38.27 -1.49
N ASN A 480 -17.87 -37.43 -2.39
CA ASN A 480 -16.90 -36.40 -2.03
C ASN A 480 -17.60 -35.14 -1.53
N PRO A 481 -16.98 -34.40 -0.61
CA PRO A 481 -17.52 -33.12 -0.13
C PRO A 481 -17.44 -32.04 -1.21
N PHE A 482 -18.29 -31.03 -1.07
CA PHE A 482 -18.15 -29.77 -1.79
C PHE A 482 -16.84 -29.09 -1.37
N ASN A 483 -16.12 -28.50 -2.31
CA ASN A 483 -14.92 -27.71 -2.00
C ASN A 483 -15.13 -26.33 -2.61
N THR A 484 -15.06 -25.29 -1.78
CA THR A 484 -15.31 -23.92 -2.23
C THR A 484 -14.29 -23.42 -3.24
N GLY A 485 -13.09 -24.00 -3.22
CA GLY A 485 -11.90 -23.38 -3.80
C GLY A 485 -11.62 -22.02 -3.16
N ASN A 486 -10.79 -21.25 -3.85
CA ASN A 486 -10.32 -19.94 -3.39
C ASN A 486 -11.33 -18.79 -3.64
N TYR A 487 -12.45 -19.04 -4.32
CA TYR A 487 -13.43 -18.00 -4.66
C TYR A 487 -13.93 -17.19 -3.44
N PRO A 488 -14.41 -17.78 -2.33
CA PRO A 488 -14.90 -16.99 -1.20
C PRO A 488 -13.81 -16.11 -0.58
N PHE A 489 -12.55 -16.56 -0.58
CA PHE A 489 -11.42 -15.76 -0.12
C PHE A 489 -11.10 -14.60 -1.06
N SER A 490 -11.38 -14.72 -2.37
CA SER A 490 -11.14 -13.66 -3.35
C SER A 490 -12.06 -12.44 -3.21
N ILE A 491 -13.22 -12.61 -2.58
CA ILE A 491 -14.25 -11.57 -2.42
C ILE A 491 -14.39 -11.07 -0.98
N GLY A 492 -13.85 -11.77 0.01
CA GLY A 492 -13.97 -11.40 1.41
C GLY A 492 -12.90 -12.01 2.30
N PRO A 493 -12.62 -11.37 3.45
CA PRO A 493 -11.72 -11.92 4.45
C PRO A 493 -12.34 -13.12 5.18
N ILE A 494 -11.53 -14.16 5.41
CA ILE A 494 -11.95 -15.37 6.14
C ILE A 494 -10.91 -15.68 7.20
N TYR A 495 -11.37 -15.79 8.44
CA TYR A 495 -10.54 -16.16 9.58
C TYR A 495 -10.67 -17.64 9.91
N ILE A 496 -9.52 -18.29 10.07
CA ILE A 496 -9.39 -19.69 10.46
C ILE A 496 -8.92 -19.74 11.92
N TRP A 497 -9.80 -20.19 12.80
CA TRP A 497 -9.55 -20.22 14.25
C TRP A 497 -9.12 -21.62 14.70
N ASN A 498 -8.00 -21.69 15.45
CA ASN A 498 -7.43 -22.93 15.98
C ASN A 498 -8.08 -23.45 17.28
N ASP A 499 -8.84 -22.64 18.04
CA ASP A 499 -9.34 -22.91 19.41
C ASP A 499 -10.74 -22.25 19.59
N PRO A 500 -11.69 -22.65 20.46
CA PRO A 500 -11.67 -23.70 21.48
C PRO A 500 -12.24 -25.06 21.07
N SER A 501 -12.63 -25.22 19.80
CA SER A 501 -13.29 -26.43 19.33
C SER A 501 -12.28 -27.45 18.80
N PRO A 502 -12.36 -28.75 19.16
CA PRO A 502 -11.47 -29.79 18.61
C PRO A 502 -11.58 -29.94 17.08
N ILE A 503 -12.60 -29.34 16.45
CA ILE A 503 -12.81 -29.35 15.01
C ILE A 503 -12.39 -28.04 14.29
N GLY A 504 -11.97 -27.00 15.02
CA GLY A 504 -11.69 -25.67 14.47
C GLY A 504 -12.93 -24.82 14.21
N THR A 505 -12.75 -23.58 13.77
CA THR A 505 -13.85 -22.67 13.37
C THR A 505 -13.45 -21.82 12.18
N THR A 506 -14.33 -21.73 11.19
CA THR A 506 -14.18 -20.84 10.03
C THR A 506 -15.10 -19.64 10.20
N VAL A 507 -14.58 -18.43 10.05
CA VAL A 507 -15.34 -17.19 10.23
C VAL A 507 -15.27 -16.36 8.95
N PHE A 508 -16.43 -16.01 8.41
CA PHE A 508 -16.54 -15.05 7.31
C PHE A 508 -16.66 -13.65 7.91
N ASP A 509 -15.76 -12.76 7.54
CA ASP A 509 -15.67 -11.42 8.11
C ASP A 509 -16.10 -10.33 7.12
N ARG A 510 -16.46 -9.15 7.63
CA ARG A 510 -16.70 -7.99 6.76
C ARG A 510 -15.38 -7.37 6.35
N LEU A 511 -15.29 -6.98 5.08
CA LEU A 511 -14.20 -6.14 4.61
C LEU A 511 -14.29 -4.77 5.29
N ALA A 512 -13.20 -4.33 5.91
CA ALA A 512 -13.09 -3.02 6.55
C ALA A 512 -12.87 -1.86 5.56
#